data_AF-A0A9N9N4L0-F1
#
_entry.id   AF-A0A9N9N4L0-F1
#
_cell.length_a   1.000
_cell.length_b   1.000
_cell.length_c   1.000
_cell.angle_alpha   90.00
_cell.angle_beta   90.00
_cell.angle_gamma   90.00
#
_symmetry.space_group_name_H-M   'P 1'
#
loop_
_entity.id
_entity.type
_entity.pdbx_description
1 polymer ?
#
loop_
_entity_poly.entity_id
_entity_poly.type
_entity_poly.pdbx_seq_one_letter_code
_entity_poly.pdbx_strand_id
1 'polypeptide(L)'
;MDEKLTIKLNGTKSPLNGNERGGEIDDLDKIANELGTNKSDLLNNNIIKDIHIEQIKIWHGDFIDSIQFFYKVTTNDRAYLIDGNKHGGGGGNETIINFEDGEYILAISGQYGHISGHGNLDKLKFITYIPSKKHVIFSTNFGNNSSTLFDMSPAPGTAYTCFFGKCTNRSITSIGMYEGKVLSSQDKQLQRISDLLFPNKPYNFPVLEQEITRLKYQELAPQVRNGKIKFEELTKNMKTKAGHLEKIVDMLLETQKQAIKSNEELIQGKLIAYKDILEGILTKEEIQTLLSKQTELNQLEEHLANLKIN
;
A
#
# COMPACT_ATOMS: atom_id res chain seq x y z
N MET A 1 2.65 7.87 15.25
CA MET A 1 3.68 7.25 14.40
C MET A 1 3.22 7.53 13.00
N ASP A 2 3.79 8.53 12.35
CA ASP A 2 3.28 9.00 11.06
C ASP A 2 3.53 7.94 9.99
N GLU A 3 2.49 7.68 9.20
CA GLU A 3 2.49 6.65 8.17
C GLU A 3 3.52 7.01 7.09
N LYS A 4 4.58 6.21 6.96
CA LYS A 4 5.57 6.38 5.90
C LYS A 4 5.03 5.82 4.59
N LEU A 5 4.48 6.70 3.75
CA LEU A 5 4.12 6.41 2.38
C LEU A 5 5.38 6.07 1.57
N THR A 6 5.25 5.15 0.61
CA THR A 6 6.30 4.87 -0.38
C THR A 6 5.75 5.04 -1.78
N ILE A 7 6.60 5.49 -2.69
CA ILE A 7 6.22 5.76 -4.07
C ILE A 7 6.95 4.77 -4.97
N LYS A 8 6.18 3.90 -5.63
CA LYS A 8 6.72 2.90 -6.55
C LYS A 8 6.56 3.37 -7.99
N LEU A 9 7.69 3.52 -8.70
CA LEU A 9 7.71 3.88 -10.12
C LEU A 9 6.77 2.97 -10.93
N ASN A 10 5.88 3.57 -11.72
CA ASN A 10 4.89 2.81 -12.51
C ASN A 10 5.11 2.91 -14.03
N GLY A 11 6.07 3.73 -14.48
CA GLY A 11 6.46 3.87 -15.87
C GLY A 11 5.58 4.78 -16.73
N THR A 12 4.46 5.28 -16.19
CA THR A 12 3.63 6.28 -16.86
C THR A 12 4.40 7.59 -16.95
N LYS A 13 4.39 8.21 -18.14
CA LYS A 13 4.93 9.55 -18.38
C LYS A 13 3.79 10.56 -18.40
N SER A 14 3.99 11.71 -17.77
CA SER A 14 3.16 12.89 -17.99
C SER A 14 3.23 13.34 -19.45
N PRO A 15 2.32 14.21 -19.92
CA PRO A 15 2.55 14.98 -21.13
C PRO A 15 3.87 15.76 -21.03
N LEU A 16 4.56 15.89 -22.16
CA LEU A 16 5.74 16.75 -22.29
C LEU A 16 5.25 18.19 -22.53
N ASN A 17 5.48 19.08 -21.56
CA ASN A 17 5.03 20.47 -21.63
C ASN A 17 6.20 21.41 -21.93
N GLY A 18 6.06 22.21 -22.99
CA GLY A 18 7.09 23.12 -23.45
C GLY A 18 7.20 23.12 -24.97
N ASN A 19 8.35 23.56 -25.47
CA ASN A 19 8.65 23.56 -26.90
C ASN A 19 9.38 22.27 -27.33
N GLU A 20 9.28 21.95 -28.62
CA GLU A 20 9.84 20.72 -29.19
C GLU A 20 11.34 20.80 -29.52
N ARG A 21 11.99 21.93 -29.25
CA ARG A 21 13.41 22.17 -29.60
C ARG A 21 14.35 21.44 -28.63
N GLY A 22 15.51 21.01 -29.12
CA GLY A 22 16.58 20.45 -28.29
C GLY A 22 16.62 18.92 -28.27
N GLY A 23 17.65 18.39 -27.61
CA GLY A 23 17.81 16.94 -27.41
C GLY A 23 16.94 16.44 -26.26
N GLU A 24 16.53 15.17 -26.33
CA GLU A 24 15.80 14.51 -25.26
C GLU A 24 16.72 14.24 -24.07
N ILE A 25 16.16 14.38 -22.87
CA ILE A 25 16.82 14.15 -21.61
C ILE A 25 15.91 13.34 -20.71
N ASP A 26 16.47 12.40 -19.95
CA ASP A 26 15.70 11.45 -19.16
C ASP A 26 16.55 10.95 -17.99
N ASP A 27 16.23 11.39 -16.77
CA ASP A 27 17.00 11.02 -15.58
C ASP A 27 16.80 9.56 -15.20
N LEU A 28 15.81 8.86 -15.77
CA LEU A 28 15.65 7.42 -15.54
C LEU A 28 16.81 6.63 -16.15
N ASP A 29 17.48 7.15 -17.19
CA ASP A 29 18.73 6.57 -17.70
C ASP A 29 19.88 6.70 -16.70
N LYS A 30 19.98 7.86 -16.02
CA LYS A 30 20.97 8.09 -14.97
C LYS A 30 20.74 7.14 -13.79
N ILE A 31 19.48 7.02 -13.34
CA ILE A 31 19.12 6.09 -12.25
C ILE A 31 19.42 4.64 -12.65
N ALA A 32 19.10 4.22 -13.88
CA ALA A 32 19.40 2.86 -14.35
C ALA A 32 20.90 2.55 -14.31
N ASN A 33 21.72 3.49 -14.80
CA ASN A 33 23.17 3.35 -14.80
C ASN A 33 23.75 3.23 -13.38
N GLU A 34 23.30 4.07 -12.43
CA GLU A 34 23.75 4.00 -11.03
C GLU A 34 23.32 2.71 -10.32
N LEU A 35 22.19 2.13 -10.73
CA LEU A 35 21.71 0.85 -10.23
C LEU A 35 22.31 -0.36 -10.99
N GLY A 36 23.18 -0.14 -11.98
CA GLY A 36 23.80 -1.20 -12.77
C GLY A 36 22.80 -2.00 -13.61
N THR A 37 21.73 -1.35 -14.10
CA THR A 37 20.66 -1.96 -14.88
C THR A 37 20.26 -1.06 -16.06
N ASN A 38 19.17 -1.39 -16.77
CA ASN A 38 18.63 -0.57 -17.85
C ASN A 38 17.22 -0.05 -17.53
N LYS A 39 16.77 0.96 -18.30
CA LYS A 39 15.46 1.60 -18.12
C LYS A 39 14.30 0.61 -18.17
N SER A 40 14.32 -0.36 -19.09
CA SER A 40 13.26 -1.36 -19.22
C SER A 40 13.15 -2.25 -17.99
N ASP A 41 14.27 -2.65 -17.41
CA ASP A 41 14.29 -3.47 -16.20
C ASP A 41 13.81 -2.70 -14.97
N LEU A 42 14.13 -1.40 -14.85
CA LEU A 42 13.58 -0.56 -13.78
C LEU A 42 12.06 -0.52 -13.78
N LEU A 43 11.45 -0.46 -14.97
CA LEU A 43 10.00 -0.37 -15.15
C LEU A 43 9.29 -1.73 -14.95
N ASN A 44 9.95 -2.83 -15.31
CA ASN A 44 9.29 -4.15 -15.39
C ASN A 44 9.62 -5.08 -14.22
N ASN A 45 10.80 -4.95 -13.59
CA ASN A 45 11.32 -5.98 -12.68
C ASN A 45 11.18 -5.63 -11.18
N ASN A 46 10.37 -4.63 -10.84
CA ASN A 46 10.09 -4.25 -9.44
C ASN A 46 11.39 -4.01 -8.62
N ILE A 47 12.44 -3.49 -9.28
CA ILE A 47 13.77 -3.23 -8.70
C ILE A 47 13.67 -2.08 -7.70
N ILE A 48 13.00 -0.99 -8.11
CA ILE A 48 12.73 0.17 -7.26
C ILE A 48 11.54 -0.15 -6.35
N LYS A 49 11.78 -0.16 -5.05
CA LYS A 49 10.75 -0.28 -4.02
C LYS A 49 10.19 1.06 -3.59
N ASP A 50 11.02 2.10 -3.68
CA ASP A 50 10.67 3.45 -3.30
C ASP A 50 11.52 4.45 -4.09
N ILE A 51 10.95 5.54 -4.56
CA ILE A 51 11.67 6.63 -5.21
C ILE A 51 11.09 7.99 -4.79
N HIS A 52 11.98 8.85 -4.27
CA HIS A 52 11.65 10.20 -3.86
C HIS A 52 12.62 11.21 -4.50
N ILE A 53 12.11 12.41 -4.75
CA ILE A 53 12.93 13.58 -5.09
C ILE A 53 13.26 14.26 -3.77
N GLU A 54 14.54 14.36 -3.43
CA GLU A 54 15.03 14.99 -2.19
C GLU A 54 15.33 16.48 -2.41
N GLN A 55 15.78 16.82 -3.61
CA GLN A 55 16.14 18.20 -3.96
C GLN A 55 15.95 18.47 -5.45
N ILE A 56 15.63 19.72 -5.77
CA ILE A 56 15.68 20.25 -7.13
C ILE A 56 16.54 21.50 -7.11
N LYS A 57 17.47 21.60 -8.05
CA LYS A 57 18.20 22.83 -8.36
C LYS A 57 17.75 23.37 -9.70
N ILE A 58 17.42 24.65 -9.73
CA ILE A 58 16.95 25.35 -10.91
C ILE A 58 17.82 26.58 -11.10
N TRP A 59 18.46 26.71 -12.26
CA TRP A 59 19.13 27.94 -12.66
C TRP A 59 18.24 28.70 -13.62
N HIS A 60 17.95 29.96 -13.30
CA HIS A 60 17.04 30.77 -14.09
C HIS A 60 17.44 32.25 -14.10
N GLY A 61 17.05 32.91 -15.19
CA GLY A 61 17.11 34.36 -15.39
C GLY A 61 15.85 34.81 -16.09
N ASP A 62 15.96 35.14 -17.38
CA ASP A 62 14.80 35.46 -18.23
C ASP A 62 13.97 34.22 -18.60
N PHE A 63 14.55 33.02 -18.45
CA PHE A 63 13.95 31.70 -18.64
C PHE A 63 14.69 30.68 -17.76
N ILE A 64 14.27 29.40 -17.81
CA ILE A 64 14.96 28.31 -17.11
C ILE A 64 16.19 27.88 -17.92
N ASP A 65 17.36 28.30 -17.49
CA ASP A 65 18.65 27.94 -18.10
C ASP A 65 18.96 26.46 -17.90
N SER A 66 18.82 25.96 -16.67
CA SER A 66 19.10 24.55 -16.36
C SER A 66 18.34 24.03 -15.15
N ILE A 67 18.21 22.71 -15.07
CA ILE A 67 17.58 22.00 -13.96
C ILE A 67 18.37 20.73 -13.60
N GLN A 68 18.40 20.38 -12.33
CA GLN A 68 18.97 19.14 -11.82
C GLN A 68 18.12 18.61 -10.67
N PHE A 69 17.79 17.32 -10.72
CA PHE A 69 17.05 16.62 -9.67
C PHE A 69 17.99 15.72 -8.86
N PHE A 70 17.65 15.51 -7.59
CA PHE A 70 18.37 14.63 -6.68
C PHE A 70 17.38 13.63 -6.11
N TYR A 71 17.74 12.35 -6.16
CA TYR A 71 16.84 11.25 -5.88
C TYR A 71 17.30 10.41 -4.70
N LYS A 72 16.34 9.92 -3.94
CA LYS A 72 16.53 8.81 -2.98
C LYS A 72 15.77 7.61 -3.50
N VAL A 73 16.51 6.58 -3.88
CA VAL A 73 15.96 5.36 -4.50
C VAL A 73 16.23 4.17 -3.59
N THR A 74 15.16 3.54 -3.09
CA THR A 74 15.26 2.33 -2.28
C THR A 74 15.01 1.10 -3.15
N THR A 75 15.93 0.14 -3.05
CA THR A 75 15.84 -1.19 -3.67
C THR A 75 15.63 -2.26 -2.59
N ASN A 76 15.65 -3.54 -2.96
CA ASN A 76 15.60 -4.63 -1.97
C ASN A 76 16.77 -4.58 -0.98
N ASP A 77 17.94 -4.13 -1.42
CA ASP A 77 19.18 -4.34 -0.67
C ASP A 77 19.59 -3.10 0.12
N ARG A 78 19.37 -1.91 -0.46
CA ARG A 78 19.73 -0.62 0.16
C ARG A 78 19.01 0.57 -0.48
N ALA A 79 19.16 1.72 0.17
CA ALA A 79 18.84 3.02 -0.40
C ALA A 79 20.07 3.64 -1.08
N TYR A 80 19.82 4.34 -2.19
CA TYR A 80 20.79 5.07 -3.00
C TYR A 80 20.42 6.55 -2.97
N LEU A 81 21.41 7.41 -2.82
CA LEU A 81 21.30 8.84 -3.11
C LEU A 81 21.92 9.07 -4.49
N ILE A 82 21.11 9.52 -5.44
CA ILE A 82 21.49 9.63 -6.85
C ILE A 82 21.36 11.08 -7.27
N ASP A 83 22.48 11.66 -7.68
CA ASP A 83 22.53 12.96 -8.32
C ASP A 83 22.12 12.79 -9.79
N GLY A 84 20.97 13.37 -10.15
CA GLY A 84 20.52 13.46 -11.54
C GLY A 84 21.49 14.31 -12.37
N ASN A 85 21.34 14.25 -13.69
CA ASN A 85 22.18 15.07 -14.56
C ASN A 85 21.71 16.53 -14.48
N LYS A 86 22.65 17.48 -14.54
CA LYS A 86 22.30 18.88 -14.79
C LYS A 86 22.03 19.06 -16.28
N HIS A 87 20.79 19.40 -16.62
CA HIS A 87 20.34 19.58 -18.00
C HIS A 87 20.21 21.06 -18.34
N GLY A 88 20.50 21.45 -19.58
CA GLY A 88 20.42 22.84 -20.05
C GLY A 88 21.78 23.56 -20.12
N GLY A 89 21.76 24.88 -19.98
CA GLY A 89 22.93 25.75 -20.13
C GLY A 89 23.67 26.08 -18.82
N GLY A 90 24.67 26.96 -18.94
CA GLY A 90 25.48 27.45 -17.81
C GLY A 90 25.04 28.79 -17.23
N GLY A 91 23.96 29.39 -17.73
CA GLY A 91 23.44 30.68 -17.27
C GLY A 91 22.54 30.57 -16.03
N GLY A 92 21.98 31.71 -15.63
CA GLY A 92 20.98 31.82 -14.58
C GLY A 92 21.53 31.85 -13.15
N ASN A 93 20.70 32.32 -12.22
CA ASN A 93 20.95 32.25 -10.78
C ASN A 93 20.34 30.97 -10.20
N GLU A 94 21.04 30.33 -9.27
CA GLU A 94 20.59 29.08 -8.64
C GLU A 94 19.43 29.33 -7.66
N THR A 95 18.44 28.46 -7.69
CA THR A 95 17.41 28.29 -6.67
C THR A 95 17.34 26.83 -6.29
N ILE A 96 17.32 26.55 -4.99
CA ILE A 96 17.31 25.20 -4.43
C ILE A 96 15.97 24.96 -3.74
N ILE A 97 15.36 23.83 -4.05
CA ILE A 97 14.16 23.32 -3.39
C ILE A 97 14.55 22.04 -2.68
N ASN A 98 14.42 22.00 -1.35
CA ASN A 98 14.63 20.80 -0.55
C ASN A 98 13.27 20.22 -0.15
N PHE A 99 13.16 18.90 -0.19
CA PHE A 99 11.96 18.16 0.18
C PHE A 99 12.14 17.56 1.56
N GLU A 100 11.10 17.64 2.39
CA GLU A 100 11.08 16.92 3.67
C GLU A 100 10.85 15.41 3.46
N ASP A 101 11.20 14.59 4.46
CA ASP A 101 10.90 13.15 4.43
C ASP A 101 9.39 12.93 4.27
N GLY A 102 8.99 12.25 3.19
CA GLY A 102 7.58 12.00 2.85
C GLY A 102 6.91 13.11 2.06
N GLU A 103 7.63 14.17 1.69
CA GLU A 103 7.17 15.16 0.72
C GLU A 103 7.26 14.62 -0.71
N TYR A 104 6.24 14.90 -1.53
CA TYR A 104 6.25 14.53 -2.95
C TYR A 104 5.48 15.52 -3.81
N ILE A 105 5.79 15.54 -5.11
CA ILE A 105 5.22 16.47 -6.07
C ILE A 105 3.87 15.93 -6.58
N LEU A 106 2.83 16.73 -6.43
CA LEU A 106 1.46 16.43 -6.87
C LEU A 106 1.01 17.24 -8.08
N ALA A 107 1.64 18.37 -8.37
CA ALA A 107 1.39 19.08 -9.61
C ALA A 107 2.59 19.93 -10.00
N ILE A 108 2.69 20.20 -11.29
CA ILE A 108 3.65 21.14 -11.86
C ILE A 108 2.86 22.07 -12.76
N SER A 109 2.99 23.36 -12.55
CA SER A 109 2.48 24.38 -13.46
C SER A 109 3.62 25.26 -13.94
N GLY A 110 3.41 25.93 -15.06
CA GLY A 110 4.44 26.76 -15.63
C GLY A 110 4.00 27.53 -16.85
N GLN A 111 4.99 28.14 -17.49
CA GLN A 111 4.81 28.99 -18.64
C GLN A 111 5.95 28.72 -19.62
N TYR A 112 5.65 28.57 -20.91
CA TYR A 112 6.67 28.46 -21.96
C TYR A 112 6.28 29.34 -23.15
N GLY A 113 7.27 30.02 -23.72
CA GLY A 113 7.02 31.08 -24.69
C GLY A 113 8.06 31.11 -25.79
N HIS A 114 7.74 31.84 -26.85
CA HIS A 114 8.58 31.97 -28.03
C HIS A 114 9.23 33.35 -28.06
N ILE A 115 10.00 33.69 -27.02
CA ILE A 115 10.72 34.96 -27.02
C ILE A 115 11.90 34.82 -28.00
N SER A 116 11.94 35.69 -29.00
CA SER A 116 13.11 35.86 -29.90
C SER A 116 13.52 34.63 -30.72
N GLY A 117 12.60 33.71 -31.05
CA GLY A 117 12.97 32.48 -31.78
C GLY A 117 13.53 31.35 -30.91
N HIS A 118 13.56 31.53 -29.60
CA HIS A 118 14.03 30.54 -28.64
C HIS A 118 12.83 30.06 -27.82
N GLY A 119 12.18 28.99 -28.28
CA GLY A 119 11.09 28.34 -27.53
C GLY A 119 11.62 27.74 -26.22
N ASN A 120 11.57 28.50 -25.14
CA ASN A 120 12.12 28.15 -23.84
C ASN A 120 11.00 27.88 -22.81
N LEU A 121 11.36 27.15 -21.76
CA LEU A 121 10.56 27.08 -20.55
C LEU A 121 10.85 28.33 -19.71
N ASP A 122 9.84 29.16 -19.48
CA ASP A 122 10.00 30.47 -18.83
C ASP A 122 9.81 30.35 -17.31
N LYS A 123 8.72 29.68 -16.89
CA LYS A 123 8.35 29.52 -15.48
C LYS A 123 8.03 28.10 -15.09
N LEU A 124 8.36 27.80 -13.83
CA LEU A 124 7.97 26.55 -13.17
C LEU A 124 7.49 26.83 -11.75
N LYS A 125 6.48 26.06 -11.35
CA LYS A 125 5.92 26.00 -10.00
C LYS A 125 5.63 24.54 -9.67
N PHE A 126 6.08 24.10 -8.49
CA PHE A 126 5.84 22.75 -7.98
C PHE A 126 4.84 22.81 -6.82
N ILE A 127 3.77 22.03 -6.91
CA ILE A 127 2.82 21.83 -5.81
C ILE A 127 3.17 20.49 -5.17
N THR A 128 3.49 20.53 -3.88
CA THR A 128 3.93 19.37 -3.11
C THR A 128 2.88 18.99 -2.06
N TYR A 129 3.02 17.78 -1.53
CA TYR A 129 2.24 17.30 -0.41
C TYR A 129 3.15 16.60 0.58
N ILE A 130 2.99 16.96 1.85
CA ILE A 130 3.48 16.20 2.99
C ILE A 130 2.23 15.73 3.74
N PRO A 131 2.14 14.45 4.16
CA PRO A 131 1.05 13.96 4.98
C PRO A 131 0.74 14.83 6.21
N SER A 132 1.76 15.50 6.77
CA SER A 132 1.66 16.34 7.95
C SER A 132 1.35 17.82 7.67
N LYS A 133 1.60 18.35 6.47
CA LYS A 133 1.35 19.76 6.09
C LYS A 133 1.17 19.93 4.57
N LYS A 134 0.09 20.58 4.14
CA LYS A 134 -0.05 21.03 2.74
C LYS A 134 0.85 22.25 2.52
N HIS A 135 1.95 22.10 1.79
CA HIS A 135 2.83 23.21 1.39
C HIS A 135 2.74 23.45 -0.11
N VAL A 136 2.83 24.71 -0.52
CA VAL A 136 3.00 25.13 -1.91
C VAL A 136 4.37 25.78 -1.99
N ILE A 137 5.30 25.22 -2.78
CA ILE A 137 6.63 25.81 -2.98
C ILE A 137 6.65 26.62 -4.29
N PHE A 138 7.38 27.73 -4.21
CA PHE A 138 7.31 28.95 -5.01
C PHE A 138 7.70 28.81 -6.50
N SER A 139 7.29 29.83 -7.27
CA SER A 139 7.37 30.03 -8.72
C SER A 139 8.57 30.91 -9.10
N THR A 140 9.27 30.63 -10.20
CA THR A 140 10.14 31.66 -10.81
C THR A 140 9.29 32.85 -11.30
N ASN A 141 9.78 34.09 -11.15
CA ASN A 141 8.97 35.31 -11.34
C ASN A 141 9.12 35.98 -12.72
N PHE A 142 9.80 35.37 -13.69
CA PHE A 142 10.10 36.01 -14.98
C PHE A 142 9.39 35.31 -16.13
N GLY A 143 8.61 36.07 -16.91
CA GLY A 143 7.96 35.58 -18.12
C GLY A 143 7.02 36.63 -18.71
N ASN A 144 7.10 36.79 -20.03
CA ASN A 144 6.40 37.84 -20.78
C ASN A 144 4.93 37.47 -21.05
N ASN A 145 4.12 38.46 -21.44
CA ASN A 145 2.66 38.32 -21.64
C ASN A 145 2.26 37.46 -22.87
N SER A 146 3.20 36.87 -23.61
CA SER A 146 2.98 36.15 -24.88
C SER A 146 3.30 34.65 -24.82
N SER A 147 3.26 34.04 -23.64
CA SER A 147 3.56 32.62 -23.47
C SER A 147 2.31 31.75 -23.29
N THR A 148 2.48 30.44 -23.48
CA THR A 148 1.49 29.42 -23.15
C THR A 148 1.66 28.98 -21.70
N LEU A 149 0.55 28.93 -20.96
CA LEU A 149 0.50 28.37 -19.62
C LEU A 149 0.23 26.86 -19.69
N PHE A 150 0.79 26.12 -18.73
CA PHE A 150 0.44 24.72 -18.54
C PHE A 150 0.27 24.40 -17.06
N ASP A 151 -0.52 23.38 -16.81
CA ASP A 151 -0.67 22.70 -15.53
C ASP A 151 -0.74 21.21 -15.81
N MET A 152 0.01 20.41 -15.06
CA MET A 152 -0.03 18.97 -15.13
C MET A 152 -0.05 18.38 -13.72
N SER A 153 -0.97 17.45 -13.51
CA SER A 153 -1.10 16.64 -12.31
C SER A 153 -1.05 15.16 -12.70
N PRO A 154 -0.45 14.28 -11.88
CA PRO A 154 -0.37 12.86 -12.16
C PRO A 154 -1.75 12.22 -11.92
N ALA A 155 -1.91 10.95 -12.29
CA ALA A 155 -3.16 10.22 -12.05
C ALA A 155 -3.54 10.17 -10.55
N PRO A 156 -4.84 10.00 -10.21
CA PRO A 156 -5.24 9.81 -8.82
C PRO A 156 -4.48 8.64 -8.15
N GLY A 157 -3.90 8.90 -6.97
CA GLY A 157 -3.11 7.90 -6.24
C GLY A 157 -1.66 7.75 -6.72
N THR A 158 -1.18 8.63 -7.61
CA THR A 158 0.22 8.69 -8.04
C THR A 158 0.87 10.03 -7.70
N ALA A 159 2.19 10.10 -7.84
CA ALA A 159 3.03 11.28 -7.62
C ALA A 159 4.11 11.35 -8.71
N TYR A 160 4.66 12.54 -8.95
CA TYR A 160 5.82 12.68 -9.86
C TYR A 160 7.13 12.28 -9.17
N THR A 161 7.94 11.48 -9.87
CA THR A 161 9.09 10.77 -9.26
C THR A 161 10.41 10.92 -9.99
N CYS A 162 10.41 11.04 -11.32
CA CYS A 162 11.64 11.14 -12.11
C CYS A 162 11.45 12.11 -13.28
N PHE A 163 12.47 12.90 -13.58
CA PHE A 163 12.41 13.95 -14.60
C PHE A 163 12.73 13.40 -16.00
N PHE A 164 12.02 13.91 -17.01
CA PHE A 164 12.43 13.83 -18.40
C PHE A 164 12.03 15.12 -19.11
N GLY A 165 12.57 15.37 -20.30
CA GLY A 165 12.29 16.61 -21.00
C GLY A 165 13.06 16.78 -22.28
N LYS A 166 13.19 18.03 -22.69
CA LYS A 166 14.12 18.44 -23.75
C LYS A 166 14.91 19.66 -23.31
N CYS A 167 16.15 19.75 -23.78
CA CYS A 167 16.98 20.93 -23.57
C CYS A 167 17.87 21.23 -24.77
N THR A 168 18.30 22.48 -24.85
CA THR A 168 19.42 22.88 -25.70
C THR A 168 20.69 23.00 -24.85
N ASN A 169 21.80 23.40 -25.47
CA ASN A 169 23.00 23.81 -24.73
C ASN A 169 22.85 25.15 -23.99
N ARG A 170 21.67 25.80 -24.06
CA ARG A 170 21.40 27.10 -23.42
C ARG A 170 20.31 27.03 -22.36
N SER A 171 19.28 26.22 -22.57
CA SER A 171 18.03 26.30 -21.80
C SER A 171 17.29 24.98 -21.75
N ILE A 172 16.42 24.86 -20.75
CA ILE A 172 15.34 23.88 -20.75
C ILE A 172 14.24 24.36 -21.70
N THR A 173 13.77 23.47 -22.56
CA THR A 173 12.73 23.79 -23.56
C THR A 173 11.41 23.12 -23.22
N SER A 174 11.44 21.93 -22.60
CA SER A 174 10.25 21.24 -22.12
C SER A 174 10.54 20.34 -20.92
N ILE A 175 9.48 20.09 -20.15
CA ILE A 175 9.48 19.28 -18.92
C ILE A 175 8.38 18.23 -18.98
N GLY A 176 8.72 17.03 -18.51
CA GLY A 176 7.80 15.95 -18.21
C GLY A 176 8.31 15.19 -16.98
N MET A 177 7.43 14.39 -16.39
CA MET A 177 7.76 13.59 -15.22
C MET A 177 7.22 12.17 -15.36
N TYR A 178 7.98 11.20 -14.87
CA TYR A 178 7.48 9.86 -14.60
C TYR A 178 6.60 9.87 -13.35
N GLU A 179 5.54 9.08 -13.40
CA GLU A 179 4.67 8.84 -12.26
C GLU A 179 5.12 7.62 -11.45
N GLY A 180 4.81 7.66 -10.15
CA GLY A 180 4.90 6.51 -9.26
C GLY A 180 3.64 6.38 -8.43
N LYS A 181 3.20 5.14 -8.20
CA LYS A 181 2.04 4.83 -7.36
C LYS A 181 2.40 5.07 -5.90
N VAL A 182 1.62 5.91 -5.22
CA VAL A 182 1.73 6.13 -3.79
C VAL A 182 1.08 4.94 -3.10
N LEU A 183 1.84 4.24 -2.26
CA LEU A 183 1.40 3.06 -1.52
C LEU A 183 1.37 3.38 -0.03
N SER A 184 0.19 3.18 0.57
CA SER A 184 0.03 3.21 2.01
C SER A 184 0.58 1.96 2.68
N SER A 185 0.74 1.99 4.00
CA SER A 185 1.09 0.82 4.79
C SER A 185 0.03 -0.29 4.67
N GLN A 186 -1.23 0.09 4.54
CA GLN A 186 -2.38 -0.80 4.35
C GLN A 186 -2.32 -1.49 2.97
N ASP A 187 -1.99 -0.75 1.92
CA ASP A 187 -1.84 -1.32 0.57
C ASP A 187 -0.73 -2.38 0.50
N LYS A 188 0.37 -2.17 1.24
CA LYS A 188 1.46 -3.16 1.34
C LYS A 188 1.01 -4.43 2.05
N GLN A 189 0.22 -4.29 3.12
CA GLN A 189 -0.31 -5.45 3.85
C GLN A 189 -1.26 -6.26 2.96
N LEU A 190 -2.16 -5.59 2.22
CA LEU A 190 -3.06 -6.24 1.28
C LEU A 190 -2.33 -6.90 0.11
N GLN A 191 -1.32 -6.25 -0.45
CA GLN A 191 -0.46 -6.84 -1.48
C GLN A 191 0.22 -8.11 -0.96
N ARG A 192 0.77 -8.08 0.26
CA ARG A 192 1.44 -9.25 0.87
C ARG A 192 0.48 -10.42 1.07
N ILE A 193 -0.76 -10.15 1.51
CA ILE A 193 -1.79 -11.19 1.64
C ILE A 193 -2.13 -11.77 0.25
N SER A 194 -2.26 -10.93 -0.77
CA SER A 194 -2.51 -11.39 -2.14
C SER A 194 -1.35 -12.22 -2.70
N ASP A 195 -0.10 -11.83 -2.46
CA ASP A 195 1.08 -12.56 -2.94
C ASP A 195 1.20 -13.94 -2.26
N LEU A 196 0.73 -14.07 -1.02
CA LEU A 196 0.65 -15.35 -0.29
C LEU A 196 -0.37 -16.30 -0.91
N LEU A 197 -1.55 -15.79 -1.27
CA LEU A 197 -2.66 -16.59 -1.81
C LEU A 197 -2.51 -16.84 -3.32
N PHE A 198 -1.89 -15.91 -4.04
CA PHE A 198 -1.76 -15.90 -5.49
C PHE A 198 -0.33 -15.58 -5.93
N PRO A 199 0.62 -16.50 -5.69
CA PRO A 199 2.01 -16.27 -6.07
C PRO A 199 2.11 -15.98 -7.58
N ASN A 200 2.92 -14.98 -7.92
CA ASN A 200 3.17 -14.53 -9.29
C ASN A 200 1.96 -13.97 -10.04
N LYS A 201 0.88 -13.59 -9.35
CA LYS A 201 -0.24 -12.85 -9.95
C LYS A 201 -0.24 -11.40 -9.46
N PRO A 202 -0.55 -10.42 -10.33
CA PRO A 202 -0.72 -9.04 -9.88
C PRO A 202 -1.89 -8.94 -8.91
N TYR A 203 -1.78 -8.04 -7.92
CA TYR A 203 -2.86 -7.80 -6.97
C TYR A 203 -4.15 -7.41 -7.67
N ASN A 204 -5.22 -8.10 -7.30
CA ASN A 204 -6.56 -7.84 -7.78
C ASN A 204 -7.54 -8.05 -6.62
N PHE A 205 -8.05 -6.95 -6.09
CA PHE A 205 -8.93 -6.98 -4.92
C PHE A 205 -10.22 -7.80 -5.16
N PRO A 206 -10.94 -7.67 -6.30
CA PRO A 206 -12.05 -8.57 -6.64
C PRO A 206 -11.69 -10.07 -6.60
N VAL A 207 -10.50 -10.45 -7.04
CA VAL A 207 -10.05 -11.86 -6.97
C VAL A 207 -9.81 -12.29 -5.52
N LEU A 208 -9.22 -11.42 -4.70
CA LEU A 208 -9.03 -11.67 -3.27
C LEU A 208 -10.36 -11.83 -2.54
N GLU A 209 -11.33 -10.97 -2.83
CA GLU A 209 -12.69 -11.03 -2.28
C GLU A 209 -13.42 -12.32 -2.67
N GLN A 210 -13.28 -12.75 -3.93
CA GLN A 210 -13.81 -14.03 -4.40
C GLN A 210 -13.19 -15.22 -3.67
N GLU A 211 -11.89 -15.20 -3.40
CA GLU A 211 -11.23 -16.29 -2.67
C GLU A 211 -11.62 -16.33 -1.19
N ILE A 212 -11.76 -15.18 -0.54
CA ILE A 212 -12.31 -15.10 0.82
C ILE A 212 -13.74 -15.67 0.85
N THR A 213 -14.55 -15.35 -0.17
CA THR A 213 -15.90 -15.91 -0.35
C THR A 213 -15.84 -17.43 -0.52
N ARG A 214 -14.94 -17.93 -1.36
CA ARG A 214 -14.73 -19.36 -1.58
C ARG A 214 -14.38 -20.07 -0.26
N LEU A 215 -13.39 -19.57 0.48
CA LEU A 215 -12.97 -20.13 1.77
C LEU A 215 -14.12 -20.16 2.79
N LYS A 216 -14.90 -19.08 2.89
CA LYS A 216 -16.05 -19.02 3.80
C LYS A 216 -17.09 -20.11 3.49
N TYR A 217 -17.53 -20.20 2.23
CA TYR A 217 -18.67 -21.04 1.87
C TYR A 217 -18.30 -22.48 1.52
N GLN A 218 -17.10 -22.72 0.99
CA GLN A 218 -16.66 -24.05 0.55
C GLN A 218 -15.80 -24.78 1.58
N GLU A 219 -15.17 -24.08 2.52
CA GLU A 219 -14.30 -24.71 3.52
C GLU A 219 -14.84 -24.54 4.93
N LEU A 220 -14.97 -23.29 5.42
CA LEU A 220 -15.34 -23.04 6.81
C LEU A 220 -16.79 -23.45 7.13
N ALA A 221 -17.77 -23.09 6.30
CA ALA A 221 -19.17 -23.45 6.53
C ALA A 221 -19.42 -24.97 6.55
N PRO A 222 -18.85 -25.77 5.61
CA PRO A 222 -18.90 -27.23 5.71
C PRO A 222 -18.24 -27.80 6.96
N GLN A 223 -17.10 -27.24 7.41
CA GLN A 223 -16.46 -27.65 8.65
C GLN A 223 -17.35 -27.42 9.87
N VAL A 224 -18.00 -26.25 9.97
CA VAL A 224 -18.98 -25.94 11.03
C VAL A 224 -20.14 -26.94 10.99
N ARG A 225 -20.71 -27.19 9.81
CA ARG A 225 -21.82 -28.14 9.63
C ARG A 225 -21.44 -29.56 10.08
N ASN A 226 -20.28 -30.05 9.64
CA ASN A 226 -19.79 -31.38 10.01
C ASN A 226 -19.43 -31.47 11.49
N GLY A 227 -18.85 -30.40 12.06
CA GLY A 227 -18.58 -30.28 13.48
C GLY A 227 -19.84 -30.37 14.32
N LYS A 228 -20.91 -29.68 13.90
CA LYS A 228 -22.21 -29.71 14.56
C LYS A 228 -22.84 -31.10 14.57
N ILE A 229 -22.86 -31.79 13.43
CA ILE A 229 -23.37 -33.18 13.33
C ILE A 229 -22.62 -34.10 14.30
N LYS A 230 -21.27 -34.07 14.27
CA LYS A 230 -20.44 -34.88 15.17
C LYS A 230 -20.67 -34.55 16.64
N PHE A 231 -20.85 -33.28 16.96
CA PHE A 231 -21.10 -32.83 18.33
C PHE A 231 -22.49 -33.27 18.83
N GLU A 232 -23.52 -33.22 17.97
CA GLU A 232 -24.87 -33.71 18.26
C GLU A 232 -24.86 -35.23 18.52
N GLU A 233 -24.15 -36.01 17.70
CA GLU A 233 -23.96 -37.45 17.90
C GLU A 233 -23.25 -37.76 19.22
N LEU A 234 -22.15 -37.05 19.51
CA LEU A 234 -21.41 -37.20 20.76
C LEU A 234 -22.29 -36.89 21.97
N THR A 235 -23.04 -35.79 21.90
CA THR A 235 -23.97 -35.36 22.96
C THR A 235 -25.05 -36.43 23.20
N LYS A 236 -25.65 -36.97 22.13
CA LYS A 236 -26.65 -38.03 22.22
C LYS A 236 -26.07 -39.28 22.91
N ASN A 237 -24.87 -39.70 22.51
CA ASN A 237 -24.19 -40.85 23.11
C ASN A 237 -23.93 -40.63 24.61
N MET A 238 -23.46 -39.44 25.00
CA MET A 238 -23.21 -39.11 26.40
C MET A 238 -24.49 -39.08 27.24
N LYS A 239 -25.59 -38.53 26.70
CA LYS A 239 -26.89 -38.57 27.37
C LYS A 239 -27.39 -39.99 27.58
N THR A 240 -27.31 -40.83 26.54
CA THR A 240 -27.70 -42.25 26.64
C THR A 240 -26.89 -42.99 27.70
N LYS A 241 -25.57 -42.74 27.80
CA LYS A 241 -24.72 -43.32 28.84
C LYS A 241 -25.04 -42.78 30.24
N ALA A 242 -25.31 -41.48 30.37
CA ALA A 242 -25.65 -40.84 31.63
C ALA A 242 -27.01 -41.29 32.21
N GLY A 243 -27.90 -41.84 31.37
CA GLY A 243 -29.19 -42.37 31.79
C GLY A 243 -30.03 -41.32 32.52
N HIS A 244 -30.32 -41.55 33.81
CA HIS A 244 -31.10 -40.63 34.64
C HIS A 244 -30.43 -39.25 34.86
N LEU A 245 -29.12 -39.13 34.57
CA LEU A 245 -28.37 -37.88 34.66
C LEU A 245 -28.27 -37.13 33.31
N GLU A 246 -29.06 -37.49 32.29
CA GLU A 246 -29.03 -36.79 30.97
C GLU A 246 -29.20 -35.27 31.08
N LYS A 247 -30.02 -34.80 32.04
CA LYS A 247 -30.24 -33.38 32.30
C LYS A 247 -29.01 -32.68 32.84
N ILE A 248 -28.15 -33.40 33.57
CA ILE A 248 -26.87 -32.87 34.05
C ILE A 248 -25.92 -32.65 32.87
N VAL A 249 -25.96 -33.51 31.83
CA VAL A 249 -25.19 -33.30 30.59
C VAL A 249 -25.64 -32.02 29.89
N ASP A 250 -26.95 -31.77 29.79
CA ASP A 250 -27.47 -30.52 29.24
C ASP A 250 -27.03 -29.29 30.04
N MET A 251 -27.11 -29.36 31.37
CA MET A 251 -26.66 -28.27 32.23
C MET A 251 -25.15 -28.04 32.15
N LEU A 252 -24.35 -29.10 32.03
CA LEU A 252 -22.90 -29.00 31.81
C LEU A 252 -22.61 -28.24 30.51
N LEU A 253 -23.25 -28.63 29.40
CA LEU A 253 -23.06 -28.01 28.09
C LEU A 253 -23.50 -26.54 28.07
N GLU A 254 -24.64 -26.21 28.67
CA GLU A 254 -25.11 -24.83 28.74
C GLU A 254 -24.18 -23.96 29.62
N THR A 255 -23.72 -24.50 30.74
CA THR A 255 -22.78 -23.79 31.63
C THR A 255 -21.42 -23.59 30.95
N GLN A 256 -20.93 -24.57 30.19
CA GLN A 256 -19.70 -24.43 29.42
C GLN A 256 -19.84 -23.35 28.34
N LYS A 257 -20.99 -23.27 27.67
CA LYS A 257 -21.26 -22.21 26.68
C LYS A 257 -21.22 -20.81 27.30
N GLN A 258 -21.68 -20.67 28.55
CA GLN A 258 -21.56 -19.43 29.31
C GLN A 258 -20.10 -19.16 29.72
N ALA A 259 -19.37 -20.18 30.16
CA ALA A 259 -17.96 -20.08 30.56
C ALA A 259 -17.04 -19.65 29.42
N ILE A 260 -17.35 -20.03 28.18
CA ILE A 260 -16.61 -19.59 26.99
C ILE A 260 -16.75 -18.07 26.76
N LYS A 261 -17.86 -17.47 27.18
CA LYS A 261 -18.16 -16.04 27.00
C LYS A 261 -17.78 -15.18 28.20
N SER A 262 -17.81 -15.75 29.42
CA SER A 262 -17.55 -15.04 30.67
C SER A 262 -16.72 -15.92 31.60
N ASN A 263 -15.66 -15.37 32.20
CA ASN A 263 -14.75 -16.09 33.10
C ASN A 263 -15.12 -15.90 34.59
N GLU A 264 -16.41 -15.98 34.91
CA GLU A 264 -16.88 -15.83 36.29
C GLU A 264 -16.61 -17.07 37.15
N GLU A 265 -16.12 -16.85 38.39
CA GLU A 265 -15.83 -17.93 39.36
C GLU A 265 -17.06 -18.80 39.65
N LEU A 266 -18.24 -18.20 39.70
CA LEU A 266 -19.50 -18.93 39.93
C LEU A 266 -19.80 -19.93 38.79
N ILE A 267 -19.45 -19.60 37.54
CA ILE A 267 -19.64 -20.47 36.38
C ILE A 267 -18.66 -21.64 36.44
N GLN A 268 -17.40 -21.37 36.82
CA GLN A 268 -16.39 -22.42 37.01
C GLN A 268 -16.77 -23.37 38.14
N GLY A 269 -17.30 -22.86 39.27
CA GLY A 269 -17.81 -23.69 40.36
C GLY A 269 -18.94 -24.63 39.93
N LYS A 270 -19.88 -24.14 39.10
CA LYS A 270 -20.96 -24.98 38.53
C LYS A 270 -20.43 -26.05 37.57
N LEU A 271 -19.45 -25.70 36.72
CA LEU A 271 -18.82 -26.67 35.82
C LEU A 271 -18.15 -27.81 36.58
N ILE A 272 -17.41 -27.50 37.66
CA ILE A 272 -16.76 -28.50 38.50
C ILE A 272 -17.82 -29.43 39.11
N ALA A 273 -18.89 -28.86 39.70
CA ALA A 273 -19.95 -29.65 40.30
C ALA A 273 -20.63 -30.60 39.31
N TYR A 274 -20.92 -30.15 38.08
CA TYR A 274 -21.51 -31.03 37.06
C TYR A 274 -20.55 -32.10 36.54
N LYS A 275 -19.25 -31.78 36.42
CA LYS A 275 -18.22 -32.78 36.08
C LYS A 275 -18.15 -33.86 37.15
N ASP A 276 -18.04 -33.47 38.43
CA ASP A 276 -17.95 -34.41 39.56
C ASP A 276 -19.15 -35.35 39.63
N ILE A 277 -20.37 -34.84 39.38
CA ILE A 277 -21.59 -35.66 39.31
C ILE A 277 -21.54 -36.66 38.15
N LEU A 278 -21.08 -36.22 36.98
CA LEU A 278 -21.03 -37.06 35.77
C LEU A 278 -19.89 -38.07 35.79
N GLU A 279 -18.79 -37.81 36.50
CA GLU A 279 -17.67 -38.73 36.68
C GLU A 279 -18.05 -40.04 37.40
N GLY A 280 -19.22 -40.08 38.07
CA GLY A 280 -19.78 -41.31 38.62
C GLY A 280 -20.30 -42.30 37.56
N ILE A 281 -20.48 -41.86 36.30
CA ILE A 281 -21.06 -42.67 35.21
C ILE A 281 -20.24 -42.57 33.92
N LEU A 282 -19.71 -41.39 33.60
CA LEU A 282 -18.89 -41.10 32.45
C LEU A 282 -17.42 -41.01 32.85
N THR A 283 -16.52 -41.38 31.95
CA THR A 283 -15.09 -41.20 32.17
C THR A 283 -14.68 -39.73 32.05
N LYS A 284 -13.58 -39.37 32.71
CA LYS A 284 -12.97 -38.02 32.59
C LYS A 284 -12.65 -37.68 31.14
N GLU A 285 -12.15 -38.66 30.39
CA GLU A 285 -11.81 -38.51 28.98
C GLU A 285 -13.04 -38.22 28.12
N GLU A 286 -14.18 -38.86 28.40
CA GLU A 286 -15.44 -38.63 27.68
C GLU A 286 -15.99 -37.22 27.93
N ILE A 287 -16.01 -36.80 29.19
CA ILE A 287 -16.44 -35.46 29.59
C ILE A 287 -15.52 -34.42 28.95
N GLN A 288 -14.20 -34.62 29.02
CA GLN A 288 -13.23 -33.70 28.42
C GLN A 288 -13.37 -33.63 26.90
N THR A 289 -13.58 -34.77 26.22
CA THR A 289 -13.79 -34.82 24.77
C THR A 289 -15.03 -34.03 24.36
N LEU A 290 -16.13 -34.18 25.10
CA LEU A 290 -17.37 -33.44 24.86
C LEU A 290 -17.16 -31.93 24.98
N LEU A 291 -16.53 -31.49 26.07
CA LEU A 291 -16.28 -30.07 26.34
C LEU A 291 -15.29 -29.45 25.33
N SER A 292 -14.19 -30.15 25.02
CA SER A 292 -13.23 -29.71 24.02
C SER A 292 -13.89 -29.55 22.64
N LYS A 293 -14.77 -30.49 22.25
CA LYS A 293 -15.48 -30.40 20.97
C LYS A 293 -16.48 -29.23 20.94
N GLN A 294 -17.14 -28.96 22.06
CA GLN A 294 -18.02 -27.79 22.18
C GLN A 294 -17.24 -26.48 22.04
N THR A 295 -16.05 -26.38 22.66
CA THR A 295 -15.19 -25.20 22.53
C THR A 295 -14.72 -25.00 21.09
N GLU A 296 -14.24 -26.06 20.42
CA GLU A 296 -13.82 -26.00 19.01
C GLU A 296 -14.99 -25.56 18.10
N LEU A 297 -16.19 -26.11 18.29
CA LEU A 297 -17.36 -25.76 17.49
C LEU A 297 -17.75 -24.30 17.69
N ASN A 298 -17.77 -23.80 18.93
CA ASN A 298 -18.07 -22.38 19.20
C ASN A 298 -17.06 -21.44 18.51
N GLN A 299 -15.76 -21.78 18.52
CA GLN A 299 -14.73 -20.99 17.84
C GLN A 299 -14.95 -20.94 16.32
N LEU A 300 -15.29 -22.08 15.70
CA LEU A 300 -15.57 -22.13 14.27
C LEU A 300 -16.85 -21.35 13.90
N GLU A 301 -17.90 -21.44 14.72
CA GLU A 301 -19.13 -20.65 14.54
C GLU A 301 -18.84 -19.14 14.65
N GLU A 302 -18.00 -18.72 15.59
CA GLU A 302 -17.58 -17.34 15.76
C GLU A 302 -16.74 -16.85 14.57
N HIS A 303 -15.76 -17.63 14.12
CA HIS A 303 -14.97 -17.30 12.92
C HIS A 303 -15.87 -17.14 11.69
N LEU A 304 -16.84 -18.03 11.50
CA LEU A 304 -17.78 -17.97 10.38
C LEU A 304 -18.69 -16.73 10.45
N ALA A 305 -19.16 -16.37 11.64
CA ALA A 305 -19.99 -15.19 11.87
C ALA A 305 -19.22 -13.87 11.67
N ASN A 306 -17.95 -13.84 12.07
CA ASN A 306 -17.09 -12.66 11.98
C ASN A 306 -16.58 -12.38 10.55
N LEU A 307 -16.53 -13.39 9.69
CA LEU A 307 -16.25 -13.24 8.26
C LEU A 307 -17.42 -12.55 7.55
N LYS A 308 -17.46 -11.21 7.62
CA LYS A 308 -18.38 -10.37 6.86
C LYS A 308 -17.83 -10.16 5.45
N ILE A 309 -18.63 -10.53 4.46
CA ILE A 309 -18.37 -10.25 3.06
C ILE A 309 -19.54 -9.37 2.64
N ASN A 310 -19.27 -8.08 2.47
CA ASN A 310 -20.24 -7.05 2.10
C ASN A 310 -19.95 -6.60 0.68
#